data_AF-A0A848UVU4-F1
#
_entry.id   AF-A0A848UVU4-F1
#
_cell.length_a   1.000
_cell.length_b   1.000
_cell.length_c   1.000
_cell.angle_alpha   90.00
_cell.angle_beta   90.00
_cell.angle_gamma   90.00
#
_symmetry.space_group_name_H-M   'P 1'
#
loop_
_entity.id
_entity.type
_entity.pdbx_description
1 polymer ?
#
loop_
_entity_poly.entity_id
_entity_poly.type
_entity_poly.pdbx_seq_one_letter_code
_entity_poly.pdbx_strand_id
1 'polypeptide(L)'
;MAHFSPAYYTRGSIECWDAIRDWELNYHLGCAVKYICRAGHKSAATKASDIKKAIHYLENELVHSHQPSGPSGGIPVSLFSDDRDQAEINSEIFDR
;
A
#
# COMPACT_ATOMS: atom_id res chain seq x y z
N MET A 1 -10.35 16.22 20.01
CA MET A 1 -10.83 16.98 18.84
C MET A 1 -11.19 15.97 17.76
N ALA A 2 -12.41 16.01 17.23
CA ALA A 2 -12.83 15.09 16.17
C ALA A 2 -12.01 15.39 14.90
N HIS A 3 -11.22 14.42 14.46
CA HIS A 3 -10.35 14.57 13.30
C HIS A 3 -11.17 14.21 12.06
N PHE A 4 -11.70 15.22 11.35
CA PHE A 4 -12.54 14.97 10.17
C PHE A 4 -11.70 14.43 9.02
N SER A 5 -11.83 13.13 8.73
CA SER A 5 -11.31 12.55 7.51
C SER A 5 -12.32 12.70 6.35
N PRO A 6 -11.88 12.85 5.09
CA PRO A 6 -12.81 12.92 3.97
C PRO A 6 -13.72 11.70 3.89
N ALA A 7 -15.00 11.90 3.56
CA ALA A 7 -16.04 10.86 3.62
C ALA A 7 -15.73 9.57 2.84
N TYR A 8 -14.91 9.64 1.79
CA TYR A 8 -14.49 8.49 0.99
C TYR A 8 -13.46 7.58 1.69
N TYR A 9 -13.06 7.88 2.93
CA TYR A 9 -12.30 6.98 3.79
C TYR A 9 -13.16 6.28 4.85
N THR A 10 -14.41 6.69 5.06
CA THR A 10 -15.30 6.08 6.05
C THR A 10 -16.13 4.99 5.40
N ARG A 11 -16.13 3.78 5.97
CA ARG A 11 -16.96 2.67 5.51
C ARG A 11 -17.88 2.22 6.65
N GLY A 12 -19.16 2.49 6.52
CA GLY A 12 -20.14 2.19 7.56
C GLY A 12 -19.99 3.14 8.75
N SER A 13 -20.03 2.60 9.97
CA SER A 13 -20.01 3.36 11.23
C SER A 13 -18.60 3.65 11.77
N ILE A 14 -17.55 3.12 11.14
CA ILE A 14 -16.16 3.22 11.62
C ILE A 14 -15.32 3.96 10.57
N GLU A 15 -14.56 4.97 11.01
CA GLU A 15 -13.59 5.63 10.14
C GLU A 15 -12.39 4.71 9.90
N CYS A 16 -11.87 4.67 8.66
CA CYS A 16 -10.71 3.82 8.34
C CYS A 16 -9.49 4.11 9.23
N TRP A 17 -9.26 5.36 9.60
CA TRP A 17 -8.19 5.73 10.53
C TRP A 17 -8.39 5.17 11.94
N ASP A 18 -9.63 5.11 12.42
CA ASP A 18 -9.93 4.52 13.73
C ASP A 18 -9.72 3.00 13.69
N ALA A 19 -10.18 2.33 12.64
CA ALA A 19 -9.93 0.89 12.46
C ALA A 19 -8.42 0.57 12.38
N ILE A 20 -7.64 1.37 11.65
CA ILE A 20 -6.17 1.19 11.55
C ILE A 20 -5.49 1.30 12.92
N ARG A 21 -5.95 2.23 13.76
CA ARG A 21 -5.41 2.41 15.12
C ARG A 21 -5.85 1.30 16.06
N ASP A 22 -7.13 0.92 16.02
CA ASP A 22 -7.71 -0.13 16.86
C ASP A 22 -7.09 -1.51 16.56
N TRP A 23 -6.79 -1.79 15.29
CA TRP A 23 -6.12 -3.03 14.87
C TRP A 23 -4.60 -2.96 14.97
N GLU A 24 -4.05 -1.86 15.49
CA GLU A 24 -2.61 -1.65 15.70
C GLU A 24 -1.76 -1.94 14.44
N LEU A 25 -2.27 -1.55 13.26
CA LEU A 25 -1.59 -1.83 12.00
C LEU A 25 -0.33 -0.98 11.85
N ASN A 26 0.74 -1.61 11.37
CA ASN A 26 1.96 -0.90 10.99
C ASN A 26 1.75 -0.03 9.74
N TYR A 27 2.78 0.72 9.35
CA TYR A 27 2.71 1.66 8.24
C TYR A 27 2.25 1.03 6.92
N HIS A 28 2.77 -0.14 6.57
CA HIS A 28 2.44 -0.81 5.31
C HIS A 28 1.02 -1.36 5.33
N LEU A 29 0.65 -2.09 6.39
CA LEU A 29 -0.68 -2.64 6.56
C LEU A 29 -1.76 -1.55 6.63
N GLY A 30 -1.51 -0.47 7.37
CA GLY A 30 -2.42 0.67 7.46
C GLY A 30 -2.60 1.38 6.11
N CYS A 31 -1.52 1.56 5.34
CA CYS A 31 -1.63 2.09 3.98
C CYS A 31 -2.43 1.19 3.05
N ALA A 32 -2.24 -0.12 3.12
CA ALA A 32 -2.99 -1.09 2.31
C ALA A 32 -4.51 -1.00 2.61
N VAL A 33 -4.90 -1.05 3.89
CA VAL A 33 -6.31 -0.91 4.31
C VAL A 33 -6.92 0.41 3.85
N LYS A 34 -6.19 1.52 4.00
CA LYS A 34 -6.65 2.84 3.52
C LYS A 34 -7.01 2.84 2.03
N TYR A 35 -6.20 2.21 1.19
CA TYR A 35 -6.48 2.13 -0.25
C TYR A 35 -7.59 1.13 -0.59
N ILE A 36 -7.71 0.03 0.16
CA ILE A 36 -8.86 -0.90 0.05
C ILE A 36 -10.17 -0.17 0.35
N CYS A 37 -10.22 0.62 1.44
CA CYS A 37 -11.41 1.40 1.80
C CYS A 37 -11.76 2.47 0.75
N ARG A 38 -10.75 3.06 0.09
CA ARG A 38 -10.94 4.13 -0.90
C ARG A 38 -11.32 3.64 -2.30
N ALA A 39 -10.96 2.41 -2.66
CA ALA A 39 -11.05 1.90 -4.02
C ALA A 39 -12.49 1.99 -4.59
N GLY A 40 -12.68 2.84 -5.59
CA GLY A 40 -13.98 3.07 -6.24
C GLY A 40 -14.92 4.02 -5.49
N HIS A 41 -14.52 4.50 -4.31
CA HIS A 41 -15.30 5.43 -3.48
C HIS A 41 -14.89 6.89 -3.67
N LYS A 42 -13.63 7.17 -4.04
CA LYS A 42 -13.23 8.51 -4.49
C LYS A 42 -13.82 8.81 -5.87
N SER A 43 -13.70 7.86 -6.79
CA SER A 43 -14.41 7.80 -8.07
C SER A 43 -14.27 6.40 -8.67
N ALA A 44 -15.18 6.00 -9.58
CA ALA A 44 -15.10 4.69 -10.23
C ALA A 44 -13.77 4.46 -10.97
N ALA A 45 -13.21 5.51 -11.58
CA ALA A 45 -11.94 5.48 -12.30
C ALA A 45 -10.73 5.18 -11.39
N THR A 46 -10.82 5.47 -10.08
CA THR A 46 -9.71 5.26 -9.14
C THR A 46 -9.64 3.84 -8.57
N LYS A 47 -10.64 2.98 -8.82
CA LYS A 47 -10.70 1.64 -8.23
C LYS A 47 -9.45 0.81 -8.54
N ALA A 48 -9.05 0.77 -9.81
CA ALA A 48 -7.89 -0.02 -10.23
C ALA A 48 -6.58 0.51 -9.65
N SER A 49 -6.39 1.84 -9.63
CA SER A 49 -5.16 2.45 -9.11
C SER A 49 -5.03 2.33 -7.59
N ASP A 50 -6.15 2.40 -6.87
CA ASP A 50 -6.16 2.17 -5.42
C ASP A 50 -5.89 0.69 -5.08
N ILE A 51 -6.44 -0.26 -5.84
CA ILE A 51 -6.11 -1.69 -5.68
C ILE A 51 -4.61 -1.93 -5.92
N LYS A 52 -4.03 -1.37 -6.99
CA LYS A 52 -2.58 -1.48 -7.26
C LYS A 52 -1.74 -0.94 -6.10
N LYS A 53 -2.14 0.18 -5.50
CA LYS A 53 -1.47 0.74 -4.32
C LYS A 53 -1.58 -0.18 -3.11
N ALA A 54 -2.75 -0.76 -2.86
CA ALA A 54 -2.91 -1.71 -1.76
C ALA A 54 -1.97 -2.92 -1.91
N ILE A 55 -1.89 -3.48 -3.12
CA ILE A 55 -0.96 -4.59 -3.44
C ILE A 55 0.49 -4.19 -3.17
N HIS A 56 0.92 -3.03 -3.68
CA HIS A 56 2.29 -2.53 -3.45
C HIS A 56 2.66 -2.45 -1.96
N TYR A 57 1.76 -1.97 -1.11
CA TYR A 57 2.04 -1.91 0.33
C TYR A 57 2.07 -3.29 0.99
N LEU A 58 1.26 -4.26 0.54
CA LEU A 58 1.31 -5.63 1.03
C LEU A 58 2.60 -6.35 0.59
N GLU A 59 3.06 -6.12 -0.65
CA GLU A 59 4.35 -6.63 -1.13
C GLU A 59 5.51 -6.06 -0.31
N ASN A 60 5.50 -4.75 -0.05
CA ASN A 60 6.50 -4.13 0.82
C ASN A 60 6.46 -4.72 2.23
N GLU A 61 5.28 -4.97 2.79
CA GLU A 61 5.17 -5.62 4.10
C GLU A 61 5.86 -6.98 4.10
N LEU A 62 5.64 -7.82 3.08
CA LEU A 62 6.31 -9.13 2.98
C LEU A 62 7.84 -9.00 2.92
N VAL A 63 8.36 -8.02 2.17
CA VAL A 63 9.80 -7.75 2.08
C VAL A 63 10.40 -7.36 3.43
N HIS A 64 9.70 -6.54 4.23
CA HIS A 64 10.21 -6.06 5.52
C HIS A 64 9.91 -7.02 6.69
N SER A 65 8.86 -7.85 6.56
CA SER A 65 8.48 -8.90 7.52
C SER A 65 9.48 -10.06 7.53
N HIS A 66 10.09 -10.35 6.38
CA HIS A 66 11.21 -11.28 6.27
C HIS A 66 12.49 -10.63 6.83
N GLN A 67 12.52 -10.40 8.14
CA GLN A 67 13.80 -10.41 8.85
C GLN A 67 14.42 -11.80 8.68
N PRO A 68 15.67 -11.90 8.22
CA PRO A 68 16.29 -13.19 7.89
C PRO A 68 16.41 -14.04 9.15
N SER A 69 15.81 -15.22 9.10
CA SER A 69 16.16 -16.31 10.00
C SER A 69 17.63 -16.72 9.75
N GLY A 70 18.55 -16.10 10.48
CA GLY A 70 19.92 -16.60 10.68
C GLY A 70 21.07 -15.85 9.99
N PRO A 71 22.32 -16.04 10.45
CA PRO A 71 23.51 -15.23 10.13
C PRO A 71 24.13 -15.50 8.74
N SER A 72 23.37 -16.10 7.82
CA SER A 72 23.82 -16.37 6.45
C SER A 72 22.83 -15.72 5.49
N GLY A 73 22.98 -14.41 5.33
CA GLY A 73 22.14 -13.60 4.43
C GLY A 73 22.31 -14.03 2.98
N GLY A 74 21.48 -14.99 2.55
CA GLY A 74 21.25 -15.24 1.13
C GLY A 74 20.67 -13.97 0.49
N ILE A 75 21.24 -13.59 -0.65
CA ILE A 75 20.80 -12.42 -1.43
C ILE A 75 19.29 -12.54 -1.72
N PRO A 76 18.48 -11.49 -1.48
CA PRO A 76 17.05 -11.53 -1.72
C PRO A 76 16.74 -11.76 -3.21
N VAL A 77 15.73 -12.58 -3.49
CA VAL A 77 15.26 -12.94 -4.85
C VAL A 77 14.95 -11.72 -5.72
N SER A 78 14.64 -10.56 -5.12
CA SER A 78 14.43 -9.28 -5.82
C SER A 78 15.66 -8.74 -6.55
N LEU A 79 16.88 -9.24 -6.25
CA LEU A 79 18.10 -8.91 -7.00
C LEU A 79 18.31 -9.79 -8.23
N PHE A 80 17.43 -10.77 -8.50
CA PHE A 80 17.52 -11.68 -9.64
C PHE A 80 16.49 -11.41 -10.76
N SER A 81 15.80 -10.27 -10.76
CA SER A 81 14.82 -9.96 -11.82
C SER A 81 15.40 -8.95 -12.80
N ASP A 82 15.64 -9.44 -14.03
CA ASP A 82 16.14 -8.77 -15.23
C ASP A 82 15.90 -7.24 -15.32
N ASP A 83 16.99 -6.52 -15.56
CA ASP A 83 17.16 -5.07 -15.76
C ASP A 83 16.41 -4.48 -16.99
N ARG A 84 15.35 -5.12 -17.50
CA ARG A 84 14.78 -4.77 -18.82
C ARG A 84 13.55 -3.86 -18.83
N ASP A 85 12.83 -3.72 -17.71
CA ASP A 85 11.49 -3.09 -17.76
C ASP A 85 11.36 -1.81 -16.90
N GLN A 86 12.42 -1.37 -16.22
CA GLN A 86 12.33 -0.26 -15.24
C GLN A 86 12.50 1.15 -15.85
N ALA A 87 12.93 1.25 -17.12
CA ALA A 87 13.29 2.52 -17.74
C ALA A 87 12.13 3.31 -18.37
N GLU A 88 11.01 2.68 -18.74
CA GLU A 88 9.92 3.36 -19.47
C GLU A 88 8.80 3.92 -18.57
N ILE A 89 8.63 3.41 -17.35
CA ILE A 89 7.48 3.81 -16.50
C ILE A 89 7.76 5.11 -15.72
N ASN A 90 9.03 5.41 -15.46
CA ASN A 90 9.41 6.45 -14.50
C ASN A 90 9.61 7.85 -15.09
N SER A 91 9.61 8.02 -16.43
CA SER A 91 9.84 9.34 -17.05
C SER A 91 8.57 10.05 -17.54
N GLU A 92 7.41 9.38 -17.67
CA GLU A 92 6.23 9.99 -18.31
C GLU A 92 4.99 10.23 -17.40
N ILE A 93 4.94 9.72 -16.17
CA ILE A 93 3.67 9.69 -15.38
C ILE A 93 3.63 10.67 -14.19
N PHE A 94 4.70 11.42 -13.93
CA PHE A 94 4.74 12.38 -12.80
C PHE A 94 4.66 13.87 -13.18
N ASP A 95 4.56 14.19 -14.47
CA ASP A 95 4.32 15.56 -14.97
C ASP A 95 2.98 15.67 -15.74
N ARG A 96 1.85 15.61 -15.02
CA ARG A 96 0.60 16.29 -15.42
C ARG A 96 -0.47 16.31 -14.34
#